data_AF-A0A2K6L1I3-F1
#
_entry.id   AF-A0A2K6L1I3-F1
#
_cell.length_a   1.000
_cell.length_b   1.000
_cell.length_c   1.000
_cell.angle_alpha   90.00
_cell.angle_beta   90.00
_cell.angle_gamma   90.00
#
_symmetry.space_group_name_H-M   'P 1'
#
loop_
_entity.id
_entity.type
_entity.pdbx_description
1 polymer ?
#
loop_
_entity_poly.entity_id
_entity_poly.type
_entity_poly.pdbx_seq_one_letter_code
_entity_poly.pdbx_strand_id
1 'polypeptide(L)'
;HSLLSALLFLEMMSLEEMGISCELLELDFLKCSVGFPFMRSKSKYEFSVIFDTSHLSGEEEVLSFIVTAQSGNMERSESLHDNTLVLMVPLMHEVDTSITGIMSPTSFVYGESVDAANFIQLDDLECHFQPINITLQVYNTGPSTLPGSSVSISFPNRLSSGGAEIFHVQEMVVGQEKGNCSFQKNPTPCIIPQEQENIFHTIFAFFTKSGRKVLDCEKPGISCLTAHCNFSALAKEESRTIDIYMLLNTEILKKDSSSVIQFMSRAKVKVDPALRVVEIAHGNPEEVTVVFEALHNLEPRGYVVGWIIAISLLVGILIFLLLAVLLWKVSLAIVPTHGCPALLPFQGGRSILLDLPSWHWYSEGH
;
A
#
# COMPACT_ATOMS: atom_id res chain seq x y z
N HIS A 1 -18.71 -19.23 -43.59
CA HIS A 1 -18.46 -17.93 -42.95
C HIS A 1 -18.07 -18.20 -41.51
N SER A 2 -17.05 -17.48 -41.06
CA SER A 2 -16.49 -17.32 -39.70
C SER A 2 -15.59 -18.42 -39.12
N LEU A 3 -14.33 -18.00 -38.91
CA LEU A 3 -13.41 -18.37 -37.82
C LEU A 3 -12.62 -19.68 -37.95
N LEU A 4 -11.67 -19.68 -38.88
CA LEU A 4 -10.41 -20.44 -38.79
C LEU A 4 -9.25 -19.63 -39.43
N SER A 5 -9.35 -18.29 -39.43
CA SER A 5 -8.39 -17.43 -40.16
C SER A 5 -7.12 -17.06 -39.37
N ALA A 6 -6.83 -17.74 -38.27
CA ALA A 6 -5.84 -17.27 -37.29
C ALA A 6 -4.75 -18.28 -36.92
N LEU A 7 -4.85 -19.54 -37.38
CA LEU A 7 -3.77 -20.52 -37.26
C LEU A 7 -3.01 -20.58 -38.59
N LEU A 8 -1.72 -20.27 -38.55
CA LEU A 8 -0.85 -20.44 -39.73
C LEU A 8 -0.04 -21.71 -39.56
N PHE A 9 0.02 -22.55 -40.59
CA PHE A 9 0.92 -23.70 -40.58
C PHE A 9 2.39 -23.22 -40.67
N LEU A 10 3.25 -23.68 -39.76
CA LEU A 10 4.68 -23.32 -39.75
C LEU A 10 5.53 -24.39 -40.44
N GLU A 11 5.54 -25.59 -39.88
CA GLU A 11 6.45 -26.64 -40.29
C GLU A 11 5.92 -28.01 -39.88
N MET A 12 6.21 -29.03 -40.68
CA MET A 12 5.99 -30.42 -40.31
C MET A 12 7.32 -31.03 -39.89
N MET A 13 7.39 -31.58 -38.68
CA MET A 13 8.51 -32.42 -38.30
C MET A 13 8.18 -33.87 -38.62
N SER A 14 8.89 -34.42 -39.60
CA SER A 14 8.87 -35.85 -39.91
C SER A 14 10.28 -36.41 -39.85
N LEU A 15 10.43 -37.63 -39.32
CA LEU A 15 11.64 -38.41 -39.55
C LEU A 15 11.77 -38.63 -41.06
N GLU A 16 12.89 -38.17 -41.62
CA GLU A 16 13.23 -37.98 -43.05
C GLU A 16 13.05 -39.23 -43.96
N GLU A 17 12.63 -40.37 -43.40
CA GLU A 17 12.58 -41.69 -44.05
C GLU A 17 11.15 -42.26 -44.31
N MET A 18 10.06 -41.56 -43.98
CA MET A 18 8.70 -42.17 -43.92
C MET A 18 7.80 -42.04 -45.18
N GLY A 19 8.23 -41.39 -46.27
CA GLY A 19 7.40 -41.29 -47.50
C GLY A 19 6.10 -40.50 -47.31
N ILE A 20 6.16 -39.43 -46.50
CA ILE A 20 5.06 -38.50 -46.23
C ILE A 20 5.36 -37.19 -46.95
N SER A 21 4.42 -36.69 -47.75
CA SER A 21 4.51 -35.40 -48.44
C SER A 21 3.27 -34.58 -48.14
N CYS A 22 3.43 -33.42 -47.51
CA CYS A 22 2.32 -32.54 -47.19
C CYS A 22 2.36 -31.26 -48.02
N GLU A 23 1.19 -30.83 -48.46
CA GLU A 23 0.97 -29.58 -49.18
C GLU A 23 -0.16 -28.82 -48.48
N LEU A 24 0.02 -27.51 -48.30
CA LEU A 24 -1.03 -26.62 -47.83
C LEU A 24 -1.86 -26.20 -49.05
N LEU A 25 -3.09 -26.69 -49.16
CA LEU A 25 -3.96 -26.40 -50.31
C LEU A 25 -4.71 -25.08 -50.15
N GLU A 26 -5.17 -24.81 -48.93
CA GLU A 26 -5.87 -23.58 -48.51
C GLU A 26 -5.30 -23.12 -47.17
N LEU A 27 -5.64 -21.91 -46.70
CA LEU A 27 -5.08 -21.34 -45.46
C LEU A 27 -5.31 -22.23 -44.22
N ASP A 28 -6.36 -23.04 -44.23
CA ASP A 28 -6.82 -23.91 -43.14
C ASP A 28 -6.88 -25.41 -43.52
N PHE A 29 -6.35 -25.79 -44.70
CA PHE A 29 -6.41 -27.17 -45.18
C PHE A 29 -5.02 -27.74 -45.54
N LEU A 30 -4.46 -28.53 -44.62
CA LEU A 30 -3.21 -29.26 -44.83
C LEU A 30 -3.50 -30.67 -45.36
N LYS A 31 -3.01 -31.00 -46.55
CA LYS A 31 -3.15 -32.32 -47.16
C LYS A 31 -1.83 -33.07 -47.10
N CYS A 32 -1.82 -34.22 -46.43
CA CYS A 32 -0.67 -35.09 -46.33
C CYS A 32 -0.88 -36.40 -47.11
N SER A 33 0.01 -36.68 -48.05
CA SER A 33 0.08 -37.95 -48.77
C SER A 33 1.03 -38.89 -48.04
N VAL A 34 0.53 -40.00 -47.51
CA VAL A 34 1.29 -40.98 -46.70
C VAL A 34 1.47 -42.28 -47.48
N GLY A 35 2.70 -42.77 -47.58
CA GLY A 35 2.98 -44.11 -48.09
C GLY A 35 2.83 -44.27 -49.60
N PHE A 36 3.09 -43.21 -50.37
CA PHE A 36 3.09 -43.30 -51.83
C PHE A 36 4.29 -44.13 -52.34
N PRO A 37 4.13 -45.13 -53.22
CA PRO A 37 2.88 -45.56 -53.87
C PRO A 37 2.11 -46.70 -53.17
N PHE A 38 2.65 -47.37 -52.14
CA PHE A 38 1.96 -48.48 -51.46
C PHE A 38 2.13 -48.48 -49.93
N MET A 39 1.00 -48.50 -49.23
CA MET A 39 0.92 -48.71 -47.78
C MET A 39 0.57 -50.18 -47.48
N ARG A 40 1.32 -50.83 -46.57
CA ARG A 40 1.04 -52.23 -46.17
C ARG A 40 -0.12 -52.30 -45.18
N SER A 41 -0.85 -53.41 -45.17
CA SER A 41 -1.91 -53.60 -44.18
C SER A 41 -1.34 -53.57 -42.76
N LYS A 42 -2.08 -52.91 -41.85
CA LYS A 42 -1.70 -52.73 -40.43
C LYS A 42 -0.41 -51.94 -40.19
N SER A 43 0.11 -51.22 -41.18
CA SER A 43 1.20 -50.25 -40.94
C SER A 43 0.70 -49.04 -40.15
N LYS A 44 1.55 -48.50 -39.28
CA LYS A 44 1.30 -47.26 -38.53
C LYS A 44 2.35 -46.23 -38.89
N TYR A 45 1.92 -44.99 -39.05
CA TYR A 45 2.78 -43.84 -39.30
C TYR A 45 2.49 -42.80 -38.22
N GLU A 46 3.56 -42.19 -37.73
CA GLU A 46 3.51 -41.13 -36.73
C GLU A 46 4.21 -39.91 -37.31
N PHE A 47 3.55 -38.77 -37.26
CA PHE A 47 4.09 -37.48 -37.69
C PHE A 47 3.55 -36.39 -36.77
N SER A 48 4.24 -35.25 -36.72
CA SER A 48 3.85 -34.11 -35.91
C SER A 48 3.73 -32.87 -36.77
N VAL A 49 2.66 -32.12 -36.55
CA VAL A 49 2.37 -30.87 -37.25
C VAL A 49 2.49 -29.72 -36.26
N ILE A 50 3.23 -28.68 -36.62
CA ILE A 50 3.41 -27.48 -35.81
C ILE A 50 2.62 -26.33 -36.44
N PHE A 51 1.76 -25.70 -35.63
CA PHE A 51 0.97 -24.53 -36.01
C PHE A 51 1.48 -23.29 -35.27
N ASP A 52 1.47 -22.14 -35.94
CA ASP A 52 1.63 -20.83 -35.33
C ASP A 52 0.29 -20.40 -34.72
N THR A 53 0.35 -19.99 -33.45
CA THR A 53 -0.80 -19.48 -32.69
C THR A 53 -0.71 -17.97 -32.45
N SER A 54 0.30 -17.28 -32.98
CA SER A 54 0.56 -15.85 -32.72
C SER A 54 -0.54 -14.91 -33.22
N HIS A 55 -1.33 -15.33 -34.20
CA HIS A 55 -2.40 -14.53 -34.81
C HIS A 55 -3.80 -14.82 -34.26
N LEU A 56 -3.91 -15.69 -33.24
CA LEU A 56 -5.18 -15.95 -32.57
C LEU A 56 -5.74 -14.66 -31.98
N SER A 57 -6.99 -14.34 -32.32
CA SER A 57 -7.67 -13.13 -31.82
C SER A 57 -7.99 -13.21 -30.33
N GLY A 58 -7.97 -14.41 -29.74
CA GLY A 58 -8.37 -14.68 -28.37
C GLY A 58 -9.88 -14.62 -28.13
N GLU A 59 -10.70 -14.53 -29.18
CA GLU A 59 -12.18 -14.59 -29.08
C GLU A 59 -12.69 -16.04 -29.01
N GLU A 60 -11.92 -16.99 -29.56
CA GLU A 60 -12.25 -18.40 -29.57
C GLU A 60 -11.92 -19.07 -28.24
N GLU A 61 -12.80 -19.94 -27.76
CA GLU A 61 -12.58 -20.66 -26.50
C GLU A 61 -11.83 -21.98 -26.68
N VAL A 62 -11.98 -22.59 -27.85
CA VAL A 62 -11.46 -23.92 -28.17
C VAL A 62 -11.07 -23.97 -29.63
N LEU A 63 -9.87 -24.46 -29.91
CA LEU A 63 -9.44 -24.80 -31.26
C LEU A 63 -9.88 -26.23 -31.59
N SER A 64 -10.51 -26.40 -32.75
CA SER A 64 -10.95 -27.69 -33.26
C SER A 64 -10.12 -28.09 -34.47
N PHE A 65 -9.46 -29.24 -34.41
CA PHE A 65 -8.74 -29.82 -35.53
C PHE A 65 -9.49 -31.05 -36.01
N ILE A 66 -9.93 -31.04 -37.26
CA ILE A 66 -10.61 -32.16 -37.90
C ILE A 66 -9.59 -32.86 -38.79
N VAL A 67 -9.23 -34.09 -38.41
CA VAL A 67 -8.31 -34.94 -39.17
C VAL A 67 -9.16 -35.98 -39.88
N THR A 68 -9.03 -36.03 -41.20
CA THR A 68 -9.71 -37.02 -42.03
C THR A 68 -8.71 -37.85 -42.82
N ALA A 69 -8.89 -39.17 -42.81
CA ALA A 69 -8.14 -40.09 -43.62
C ALA A 69 -8.96 -40.51 -44.85
N GLN A 70 -8.34 -40.51 -46.02
CA GLN A 70 -8.96 -40.96 -47.27
C GLN A 70 -8.00 -41.85 -48.04
N SER A 71 -8.53 -42.90 -48.65
CA SER A 71 -7.79 -43.82 -49.51
C SER A 71 -8.46 -43.93 -50.87
N GLY A 72 -7.68 -44.19 -51.92
CA GLY A 72 -8.21 -44.48 -53.25
C GLY A 72 -8.88 -45.86 -53.36
N ASN A 73 -8.75 -46.71 -52.33
CA ASN A 73 -9.39 -48.01 -52.27
C ASN A 73 -10.88 -47.88 -51.92
N MET A 74 -11.73 -48.68 -52.56
CA MET A 74 -13.16 -48.71 -52.23
C MET A 74 -13.37 -49.35 -50.85
N GLU A 75 -13.95 -48.57 -49.95
CA GLU A 75 -14.28 -48.96 -48.59
C GLU A 75 -15.79 -49.17 -48.43
N ARG A 76 -16.20 -50.02 -47.48
CA ARG A 76 -17.63 -50.24 -47.18
C ARG A 76 -18.20 -49.04 -46.45
N SER A 77 -19.43 -48.64 -46.77
CA SER A 77 -20.10 -47.51 -46.13
C SER A 77 -20.17 -47.62 -44.61
N GLU A 78 -20.20 -48.84 -44.08
CA GLU A 78 -20.25 -49.13 -42.64
C GLU A 78 -18.92 -48.85 -41.90
N SER A 79 -17.77 -48.87 -42.59
CA SER A 79 -16.46 -48.65 -41.95
C SER A 79 -15.97 -47.20 -42.04
N LEU A 80 -16.60 -46.33 -42.83
CA LEU A 80 -16.19 -44.93 -43.01
C LEU A 80 -16.17 -44.06 -41.73
N HIS A 81 -16.77 -44.52 -40.63
CA HIS A 81 -16.91 -43.74 -39.41
C HIS A 81 -15.60 -43.61 -38.61
N ASP A 82 -14.61 -44.47 -38.84
CA ASP A 82 -13.31 -44.41 -38.16
C ASP A 82 -12.27 -43.54 -38.90
N ASN A 83 -12.63 -43.00 -40.08
CA ASN A 83 -11.78 -42.15 -40.89
C ASN A 83 -11.68 -40.70 -40.40
N THR A 84 -12.51 -40.30 -39.42
CA THR A 84 -12.53 -38.91 -38.91
C THR A 84 -12.18 -38.86 -37.42
N LEU A 85 -11.27 -37.96 -37.08
CA LEU A 85 -10.90 -37.64 -35.70
C LEU A 85 -11.05 -36.14 -35.48
N VAL A 86 -11.69 -35.75 -34.38
CA VAL A 86 -11.81 -34.35 -33.96
C VAL A 86 -10.99 -34.15 -32.69
N LEU A 87 -10.00 -33.28 -32.74
CA LEU A 87 -9.17 -32.90 -31.61
C LEU A 87 -9.56 -31.50 -31.14
N MET A 88 -9.78 -31.35 -29.84
CA MET A 88 -10.20 -30.07 -29.23
C MET A 88 -9.13 -29.60 -28.26
N VAL A 89 -8.63 -28.38 -28.47
CA VAL A 89 -7.61 -27.76 -27.62
C VAL A 89 -8.22 -26.52 -26.95
N PRO A 90 -8.45 -26.54 -25.62
CA PRO A 90 -8.99 -25.39 -24.92
C PRO A 90 -7.96 -24.25 -24.87
N LEU A 91 -8.42 -23.03 -25.13
CA LEU A 91 -7.59 -21.82 -25.07
C LEU A 91 -7.74 -21.11 -23.72
N MET A 92 -6.63 -20.52 -23.28
CA MET A 92 -6.55 -19.67 -22.10
C MET A 92 -6.00 -18.29 -22.47
N HIS A 93 -6.47 -17.25 -21.79
CA HIS A 93 -5.95 -15.90 -21.90
C HIS A 93 -4.70 -15.76 -21.03
N GLU A 94 -3.53 -15.68 -21.68
CA GLU A 94 -2.28 -15.35 -21.00
C GLU A 94 -2.18 -13.84 -20.85
N VAL A 95 -2.14 -13.38 -19.60
CA VAL A 95 -2.13 -11.96 -19.23
C VAL A 95 -0.94 -11.66 -18.31
N ASP A 96 -0.58 -10.39 -18.23
CA ASP A 96 0.43 -9.89 -17.30
C ASP A 96 -0.14 -8.64 -16.65
N THR A 97 -0.85 -8.85 -15.54
CA THR A 97 -1.48 -7.74 -14.82
C THR A 97 -0.57 -7.15 -13.78
N SER A 98 -0.70 -5.85 -13.62
CA SER A 98 0.15 -5.13 -12.70
C SER A 98 -0.53 -3.88 -12.19
N ILE A 99 -0.10 -3.47 -11.02
CA ILE A 99 -0.75 -2.40 -10.27
C ILE A 99 0.28 -1.43 -9.73
N THR A 100 -0.04 -0.15 -9.87
CA THR A 100 0.70 0.95 -9.26
C THR A 100 -0.25 1.79 -8.45
N GLY A 101 0.29 2.56 -7.51
CA GLY A 101 -0.52 3.37 -6.63
C GLY A 101 0.24 4.57 -6.12
N ILE A 102 -0.47 5.69 -5.98
CA ILE A 102 0.01 6.90 -5.34
C ILE A 102 -0.99 7.34 -4.27
N MET A 103 -0.49 8.03 -3.25
CA MET A 103 -1.30 8.58 -2.18
C MET A 103 -1.00 10.07 -1.98
N SER A 104 -2.04 10.86 -1.75
CA SER A 104 -1.95 12.28 -1.50
C SER A 104 -2.81 12.68 -0.29
N PRO A 105 -2.25 13.38 0.72
CA PRO A 105 -0.82 13.67 0.88
C PRO A 105 -0.01 12.43 1.30
N THR A 106 1.31 12.43 1.05
CA THR A 106 2.22 11.38 1.54
C THR A 106 2.54 11.53 3.03
N SER A 107 2.36 12.73 3.58
CA SER A 107 2.45 12.98 5.01
C SER A 107 1.63 14.20 5.40
N PHE A 108 1.12 14.24 6.63
CA PHE A 108 0.49 15.43 7.20
C PHE A 108 0.84 15.58 8.67
N VAL A 109 0.73 16.82 9.17
CA VAL A 109 1.01 17.16 10.56
C VAL A 109 -0.30 17.28 11.33
N TYR A 110 -0.38 16.70 12.53
CA TYR A 110 -1.56 16.74 13.39
C TYR A 110 -1.20 17.00 14.85
N GLY A 111 -2.08 17.64 15.61
CA GLY A 111 -1.84 17.90 17.03
C GLY A 111 -2.70 19.04 17.55
N GLU A 112 -2.53 19.35 18.83
CA GLU A 112 -3.35 20.35 19.53
C GLU A 112 -2.97 21.80 19.23
N SER A 113 -1.79 22.01 18.64
CA SER A 113 -1.23 23.30 18.22
C SER A 113 -1.43 23.57 16.72
N VAL A 114 -1.95 22.60 15.97
CA VAL A 114 -2.24 22.75 14.54
C VAL A 114 -3.58 23.46 14.38
N ASP A 115 -3.64 24.47 13.50
CA ASP A 115 -4.87 25.20 13.21
C ASP A 115 -5.96 24.25 12.66
N ALA A 116 -7.16 24.34 13.23
CA ALA A 116 -8.34 23.57 12.81
C ALA A 116 -8.71 23.83 11.35
N ALA A 117 -8.37 25.02 10.80
CA ALA A 117 -8.60 25.35 9.40
C ALA A 117 -7.85 24.46 8.40
N ASN A 118 -6.81 23.73 8.85
CA ASN A 118 -6.08 22.76 8.01
C ASN A 118 -6.83 21.43 7.85
N PHE A 119 -7.91 21.22 8.62
CA PHE A 119 -8.71 20.00 8.60
C PHE A 119 -10.13 20.29 8.10
N ILE A 120 -10.79 19.25 7.60
CA ILE A 120 -12.18 19.30 7.19
C ILE A 120 -13.03 18.94 8.40
N GLN A 121 -14.01 19.78 8.71
CA GLN A 121 -15.08 19.44 9.63
C GLN A 121 -16.34 19.14 8.81
N LEU A 122 -16.94 17.97 9.05
CA LEU A 122 -18.22 17.62 8.45
C LEU A 122 -19.34 18.31 9.24
N ASP A 123 -20.36 18.81 8.53
CA ASP A 123 -21.53 19.43 9.16
C ASP A 123 -22.15 18.49 10.21
N ASP A 124 -22.54 19.05 11.36
CA ASP A 124 -23.08 18.33 12.53
C ASP A 124 -22.12 17.40 13.29
N LEU A 125 -20.82 17.36 12.95
CA LEU A 125 -19.81 16.55 13.65
C LEU A 125 -18.70 17.42 14.25
N GLU A 126 -18.28 17.10 15.48
CA GLU A 126 -17.19 17.82 16.19
C GLU A 126 -15.78 17.35 15.79
N CYS A 127 -15.66 16.26 15.02
CA CYS A 127 -14.37 15.70 14.63
C CYS A 127 -13.70 16.47 13.49
N HIS A 128 -12.37 16.60 13.58
CA HIS A 128 -11.53 17.07 12.49
C HIS A 128 -11.07 15.89 11.62
N PHE A 129 -11.16 16.07 10.30
CA PHE A 129 -10.79 15.06 9.32
C PHE A 129 -9.68 15.54 8.40
N GLN A 130 -8.73 14.65 8.15
CA GLN A 130 -7.72 14.82 7.10
C GLN A 130 -8.19 14.09 5.83
N PRO A 131 -8.37 14.77 4.68
CA PRO A 131 -8.60 14.09 3.41
C PRO A 131 -7.36 13.33 2.97
N ILE A 132 -7.54 12.07 2.62
CA ILE A 132 -6.54 11.18 2.04
C ILE A 132 -7.12 10.63 0.74
N ASN A 133 -6.39 10.85 -0.36
CA ASN A 133 -6.77 10.40 -1.68
C ASN A 133 -5.77 9.35 -2.15
N ILE A 134 -6.28 8.24 -2.68
CA ILE A 134 -5.46 7.16 -3.22
C ILE A 134 -5.89 6.92 -4.65
N THR A 135 -4.93 6.99 -5.57
CA THR A 135 -5.15 6.65 -6.97
C THR A 135 -4.35 5.39 -7.28
N LEU A 136 -5.06 4.33 -7.64
CA LEU A 136 -4.49 3.07 -8.09
C LEU A 136 -4.66 2.95 -9.60
N GLN A 137 -3.68 2.38 -10.30
CA GLN A 137 -3.75 2.12 -11.72
C GLN A 137 -3.39 0.66 -11.98
N VAL A 138 -4.37 -0.09 -12.49
CA VAL A 138 -4.21 -1.47 -12.95
C VAL A 138 -3.95 -1.43 -14.44
N TYR A 139 -2.95 -2.15 -14.93
CA TYR A 139 -2.61 -2.20 -16.35
C TYR A 139 -2.32 -3.63 -16.79
N ASN A 140 -2.62 -3.93 -18.05
CA ASN A 140 -2.37 -5.23 -18.67
C ASN A 140 -1.25 -5.10 -19.72
N THR A 141 -0.07 -5.61 -19.39
CA THR A 141 1.09 -5.73 -20.31
C THR A 141 1.14 -7.09 -21.02
N GLY A 142 0.17 -7.96 -20.77
CA GLY A 142 0.13 -9.30 -21.33
C GLY A 142 -0.17 -9.32 -22.83
N PRO A 143 0.07 -10.47 -23.49
CA PRO A 143 -0.24 -10.64 -24.90
C PRO A 143 -1.75 -10.66 -25.17
N SER A 144 -2.57 -11.12 -24.21
CA SER A 144 -4.01 -11.30 -24.36
C SER A 144 -4.82 -10.22 -23.64
N THR A 145 -6.05 -10.00 -24.09
CA THR A 145 -7.06 -9.23 -23.33
C THR A 145 -7.42 -9.96 -22.05
N LEU A 146 -7.42 -9.24 -20.93
CA LEU A 146 -7.91 -9.72 -19.65
C LEU A 146 -9.44 -9.65 -19.64
N PRO A 147 -10.19 -10.76 -19.60
CA PRO A 147 -11.65 -10.74 -19.67
C PRO A 147 -12.33 -10.12 -18.43
N GLY A 148 -11.69 -10.23 -17.27
CA GLY A 148 -12.16 -9.63 -16.02
C GLY A 148 -11.19 -9.88 -14.88
N SER A 149 -11.18 -8.97 -13.92
CA SER A 149 -10.33 -9.06 -12.73
C SER A 149 -10.96 -8.34 -11.55
N SER A 150 -10.41 -8.59 -10.37
CA SER A 150 -10.77 -7.90 -9.14
C SER A 150 -9.53 -7.37 -8.45
N VAL A 151 -9.65 -6.23 -7.77
CA VAL A 151 -8.61 -5.70 -6.90
C VAL A 151 -9.10 -5.73 -5.47
N SER A 152 -8.31 -6.37 -4.62
CA SER A 152 -8.50 -6.44 -3.18
C SER A 152 -7.61 -5.38 -2.51
N ILE A 153 -8.22 -4.44 -1.82
CA ILE A 153 -7.54 -3.30 -1.21
C ILE A 153 -7.71 -3.40 0.30
N SER A 154 -6.63 -3.22 1.06
CA SER A 154 -6.63 -3.34 2.51
C SER A 154 -6.02 -2.10 3.16
N PHE A 155 -6.76 -1.53 4.10
CA PHE A 155 -6.40 -0.33 4.86
C PHE A 155 -6.38 -0.65 6.35
N PRO A 156 -5.31 -0.28 7.09
CA PRO A 156 -5.27 -0.48 8.54
C PRO A 156 -6.24 0.50 9.23
N ASN A 157 -7.41 0.01 9.64
CA ASN A 157 -8.53 0.87 10.05
C ASN A 157 -8.56 1.19 11.55
N ARG A 158 -7.66 0.62 12.38
CA ARG A 158 -7.65 0.83 13.83
C ARG A 158 -6.22 0.93 14.38
N LEU A 159 -6.02 1.77 15.40
CA LEU A 159 -4.71 1.96 16.05
C LEU A 159 -4.38 0.83 17.02
N SER A 160 -5.39 0.18 17.59
CA SER A 160 -5.28 -0.90 18.55
C SER A 160 -6.45 -1.86 18.40
N SER A 161 -6.25 -3.12 18.80
CA SER A 161 -7.33 -4.11 18.84
C SER A 161 -8.50 -3.59 19.70
N GLY A 162 -9.71 -3.56 19.13
CA GLY A 162 -10.91 -3.03 19.79
C GLY A 162 -11.06 -1.50 19.78
N GLY A 163 -10.13 -0.76 19.16
CA GLY A 163 -10.24 0.70 19.01
C GLY A 163 -11.33 1.14 18.03
N ALA A 164 -11.56 2.46 17.98
CA ALA A 164 -12.41 3.10 16.99
C ALA A 164 -11.82 3.02 15.58
N GLU A 165 -12.69 3.04 14.58
CA GLU A 165 -12.31 3.08 13.17
C GLU A 165 -11.81 4.47 12.78
N ILE A 166 -10.69 4.50 12.07
CA ILE A 166 -9.95 5.73 11.76
C ILE A 166 -10.41 6.34 10.44
N PHE A 167 -10.74 5.50 9.47
CA PHE A 167 -11.08 5.95 8.13
C PHE A 167 -12.58 5.95 7.89
N HIS A 168 -13.03 7.00 7.21
CA HIS A 168 -14.34 7.10 6.61
C HIS A 168 -14.17 7.18 5.09
N VAL A 169 -14.46 6.08 4.40
CA VAL A 169 -14.46 6.04 2.93
C VAL A 169 -15.70 6.80 2.44
N GLN A 170 -15.48 7.90 1.72
CA GLN A 170 -16.56 8.66 1.10
C GLN A 170 -17.01 7.98 -0.18
N GLU A 171 -16.06 7.71 -1.07
CA GLU A 171 -16.33 7.21 -2.40
C GLU A 171 -15.14 6.42 -2.95
N MET A 172 -15.45 5.44 -3.81
CA MET A 172 -14.47 4.71 -4.62
C MET A 172 -15.00 4.71 -6.06
N VAL A 173 -14.26 5.34 -6.96
CA VAL A 173 -14.65 5.51 -8.37
C VAL A 173 -13.72 4.70 -9.26
N VAL A 174 -14.31 3.94 -10.18
CA VAL A 174 -13.57 3.22 -11.21
C VAL A 174 -13.58 4.02 -12.51
N GLY A 175 -12.40 4.23 -13.10
CA GLY A 175 -12.23 4.99 -14.32
C GLY A 175 -13.05 4.45 -15.50
N GLN A 176 -13.69 5.35 -16.24
CA GLN A 176 -14.60 5.05 -17.36
C GLN A 176 -15.84 4.20 -16.98
N GLU A 177 -16.22 4.16 -15.70
CA GLU A 177 -17.41 3.42 -15.20
C GLU A 177 -17.44 1.92 -15.56
N LYS A 178 -16.27 1.36 -15.86
CA LYS A 178 -16.08 -0.03 -16.29
C LYS A 178 -15.83 -0.98 -15.11
N GLY A 179 -16.45 -0.70 -13.97
CA GLY A 179 -16.30 -1.50 -12.75
C GLY A 179 -17.12 -0.99 -11.58
N ASN A 180 -17.13 -1.78 -10.50
CA ASN A 180 -17.82 -1.44 -9.27
C ASN A 180 -16.97 -1.83 -8.05
N CYS A 181 -16.98 -0.98 -7.03
CA CYS A 181 -16.29 -1.20 -5.77
C CYS A 181 -17.30 -1.44 -4.64
N SER A 182 -16.97 -2.41 -3.78
CA SER A 182 -17.72 -2.75 -2.58
C SER A 182 -16.82 -2.65 -1.36
N PHE A 183 -17.34 -2.04 -0.30
CA PHE A 183 -16.63 -1.87 0.96
C PHE A 183 -17.61 -1.81 2.13
N GLN A 184 -17.12 -2.13 3.32
CA GLN A 184 -17.92 -1.98 4.54
C GLN A 184 -17.96 -0.52 4.96
N LYS A 185 -19.16 0.08 4.95
CA LYS A 185 -19.35 1.46 5.42
C LYS A 185 -19.24 1.51 6.94
N ASN A 186 -18.48 2.47 7.45
CA ASN A 186 -18.45 2.79 8.88
C ASN A 186 -19.70 3.62 9.24
N PRO A 187 -20.62 3.11 10.09
CA PRO A 187 -21.85 3.82 10.45
C PRO A 187 -21.61 5.00 11.40
N THR A 188 -20.47 5.05 12.08
CA THR A 188 -20.12 6.09 13.05
C THR A 188 -18.77 6.74 12.68
N PRO A 189 -18.77 7.73 11.77
CA PRO A 189 -17.55 8.30 11.21
C PRO A 189 -16.78 9.19 12.20
N CYS A 190 -17.48 9.81 13.16
CA CYS A 190 -16.88 10.65 14.18
C CYS A 190 -16.95 9.97 15.54
N ILE A 191 -15.77 9.66 16.08
CA ILE A 191 -15.58 9.21 17.45
C ILE A 191 -14.47 10.05 18.05
N ILE A 192 -14.80 10.81 19.09
CA ILE A 192 -13.83 11.54 19.91
C ILE A 192 -13.57 10.65 21.14
N PRO A 193 -12.36 10.10 21.30
CA PRO A 193 -12.03 9.33 22.49
C PRO A 193 -12.13 10.23 23.73
N GLN A 194 -13.10 9.98 24.62
CA GLN A 194 -13.20 10.73 25.87
C GLN A 194 -12.03 10.37 26.80
N GLU A 195 -11.28 11.39 27.25
CA GLU A 195 -10.38 11.29 28.38
C GLU A 195 -11.06 11.86 29.63
N GLN A 196 -10.86 11.21 30.77
CA GLN A 196 -11.03 11.90 32.06
C GLN A 196 -9.93 12.94 32.14
N GLU A 197 -10.31 14.22 32.04
CA GLU A 197 -9.44 15.41 32.06
C GLU A 197 -8.63 15.51 33.36
N ASN A 198 -7.54 14.77 33.45
CA ASN A 198 -6.51 14.99 34.45
C ASN A 198 -5.36 15.74 33.78
N ILE A 199 -5.19 17.02 34.12
CA ILE A 199 -4.16 17.93 33.57
C ILE A 199 -2.76 17.32 33.62
N PHE A 200 -2.47 16.50 34.65
CA PHE A 200 -1.21 15.78 34.80
C PHE A 200 -0.98 14.71 33.71
N HIS A 201 -2.03 14.04 33.23
CA HIS A 201 -1.94 13.06 32.15
C HIS A 201 -1.66 13.74 30.82
N THR A 202 -2.22 14.92 30.55
CA THR A 202 -1.94 15.68 29.31
C THR A 202 -0.48 16.14 29.25
N ILE A 203 0.09 16.60 30.36
CA ILE A 203 1.50 17.02 30.44
C ILE A 203 2.43 15.81 30.25
N PHE A 204 2.17 14.68 30.92
CA PHE A 204 2.97 13.47 30.75
C PHE A 204 2.81 12.85 29.35
N ALA A 205 1.60 12.78 28.80
CA ALA A 205 1.36 12.26 27.46
C ALA A 205 2.11 13.07 26.39
N PHE A 206 2.22 14.38 26.57
CA PHE A 206 2.99 15.26 25.70
C PHE A 206 4.51 14.96 25.73
N PHE A 207 5.12 14.86 26.92
CA PHE A 207 6.55 14.53 27.04
C PHE A 207 6.88 13.06 26.74
N THR A 208 5.88 12.19 26.62
CA THR A 208 6.07 10.76 26.36
C THR A 208 5.78 10.37 24.92
N LYS A 209 5.31 11.28 24.06
CA LYS A 209 5.11 10.98 22.65
C LYS A 209 6.45 10.73 21.96
N SER A 210 6.75 9.47 21.67
CA SER A 210 8.02 9.05 21.10
C SER A 210 7.87 7.78 20.29
N GLY A 211 8.73 7.63 19.28
CA GLY A 211 8.80 6.43 18.46
C GLY A 211 7.87 6.44 17.25
N ARG A 212 8.05 5.41 16.42
CA ARG A 212 7.31 5.18 15.18
C ARG A 212 6.42 3.95 15.34
N LYS A 213 5.14 4.12 15.04
CA LYS A 213 4.17 3.02 14.98
C LYS A 213 3.81 2.73 13.53
N VAL A 214 3.95 1.47 13.12
CA VAL A 214 3.68 1.04 11.75
C VAL A 214 2.44 0.16 11.76
N LEU A 215 1.40 0.60 11.08
CA LEU A 215 0.17 -0.15 10.88
C LEU A 215 0.20 -0.80 9.49
N ASP A 216 0.22 -2.13 9.48
CA ASP A 216 0.25 -2.95 8.27
C ASP A 216 -0.69 -4.14 8.46
N CYS A 217 -1.55 -4.38 7.48
CA CYS A 217 -2.56 -5.44 7.50
C CYS A 217 -1.98 -6.85 7.49
N GLU A 218 -0.74 -7.03 7.06
CA GLU A 218 -0.05 -8.32 7.14
C GLU A 218 0.36 -8.69 8.57
N LYS A 219 0.47 -7.70 9.46
CA LYS A 219 0.92 -7.93 10.83
C LYS A 219 -0.23 -8.48 11.69
N PRO A 220 0.02 -9.51 12.51
CA PRO A 220 -1.00 -10.07 13.39
C PRO A 220 -1.49 -9.02 14.39
N GLY A 221 -2.81 -8.97 14.61
CA GLY A 221 -3.44 -8.07 15.59
C GLY A 221 -3.80 -6.67 15.06
N ILE A 222 -3.54 -6.37 13.78
CA ILE A 222 -4.01 -5.15 13.12
C ILE A 222 -5.38 -5.41 12.47
N SER A 223 -6.35 -4.55 12.76
CA SER A 223 -7.68 -4.61 12.16
C SER A 223 -7.71 -3.83 10.85
N CYS A 224 -8.18 -4.45 9.77
CA CYS A 224 -8.18 -3.83 8.45
C CYS A 224 -9.56 -3.73 7.83
N LEU A 225 -9.79 -2.60 7.16
CA LEU A 225 -10.90 -2.42 6.24
C LEU A 225 -10.48 -2.99 4.89
N THR A 226 -11.28 -3.90 4.35
CA THR A 226 -11.04 -4.48 3.01
C THR A 226 -12.09 -3.95 2.05
N ALA A 227 -11.65 -3.56 0.86
CA ALA A 227 -12.50 -3.16 -0.25
C ALA A 227 -12.20 -4.04 -1.48
N HIS A 228 -13.23 -4.32 -2.26
CA HIS A 228 -13.14 -5.14 -3.46
C HIS A 228 -13.71 -4.38 -4.65
N CYS A 229 -12.88 -4.17 -5.67
CA CYS A 229 -13.28 -3.55 -6.93
C CYS A 229 -13.22 -4.58 -8.05
N ASN A 230 -14.30 -4.73 -8.82
CA ASN A 230 -14.35 -5.61 -9.97
C ASN A 230 -14.24 -4.78 -11.26
N PHE A 231 -13.49 -5.29 -12.23
CA PHE A 231 -13.31 -4.67 -13.54
C PHE A 231 -13.91 -5.53 -14.64
N SER A 232 -14.42 -4.85 -15.66
CA SER A 232 -14.70 -5.48 -16.95
C SER A 232 -13.40 -5.75 -17.71
N ALA A 233 -13.54 -6.26 -18.94
CA ALA A 233 -12.41 -6.59 -19.77
C ALA A 233 -11.43 -5.42 -19.95
N LEU A 234 -10.13 -5.74 -19.87
CA LEU A 234 -9.02 -4.82 -20.03
C LEU A 234 -8.15 -5.28 -21.21
N ALA A 235 -8.16 -4.49 -22.28
CA ALA A 235 -7.41 -4.83 -23.49
C ALA A 235 -5.90 -4.81 -23.24
N LYS A 236 -5.14 -5.40 -24.18
CA LYS A 236 -3.69 -5.29 -24.18
C LYS A 236 -3.26 -3.83 -24.17
N GLU A 237 -2.28 -3.51 -23.32
CA GLU A 237 -1.74 -2.15 -23.13
C GLU A 237 -2.77 -1.11 -22.66
N GLU A 238 -3.95 -1.55 -22.19
CA GLU A 238 -4.94 -0.68 -21.55
C GLU A 238 -4.69 -0.61 -20.04
N SER A 239 -5.08 0.51 -19.43
CA SER A 239 -5.08 0.67 -17.98
C SER A 239 -6.43 1.17 -17.45
N ARG A 240 -6.71 0.83 -16.20
CA ARG A 240 -7.91 1.19 -15.46
C ARG A 240 -7.51 1.84 -14.13
N THR A 241 -8.04 3.02 -13.86
CA THR A 241 -7.78 3.73 -12.61
C THR A 241 -8.87 3.45 -11.57
N ILE A 242 -8.48 3.50 -10.30
CA ILE A 242 -9.36 3.47 -9.13
C ILE A 242 -9.00 4.69 -8.29
N ASP A 243 -9.95 5.61 -8.11
CA ASP A 243 -9.78 6.78 -7.25
C ASP A 243 -10.58 6.57 -5.97
N ILE A 244 -9.88 6.69 -4.83
CA ILE A 244 -10.42 6.40 -3.51
C ILE A 244 -10.32 7.67 -2.68
N TYR A 245 -11.47 8.16 -2.25
CA TYR A 245 -11.60 9.36 -1.43
C TYR A 245 -11.99 8.95 -0.01
N MET A 246 -11.11 9.24 0.94
CA MET A 246 -11.34 8.90 2.34
C MET A 246 -10.98 10.05 3.26
N LEU A 247 -11.66 10.08 4.41
CA LEU A 247 -11.39 11.00 5.50
C LEU A 247 -10.80 10.23 6.67
N LEU A 248 -9.68 10.71 7.18
CA LEU A 248 -9.05 10.20 8.39
C LEU A 248 -9.49 11.05 9.58
N ASN A 249 -10.07 10.44 10.62
CA ASN A 249 -10.41 11.14 11.87
C ASN A 249 -9.14 11.40 12.71
N THR A 250 -8.72 12.66 12.80
CA THR A 250 -7.47 13.03 13.47
C THR A 250 -7.56 13.00 14.99
N GLU A 251 -8.77 13.09 15.56
CA GLU A 251 -9.00 13.03 17.01
C GLU A 251 -8.58 11.68 17.59
N ILE A 252 -8.75 10.59 16.83
CA ILE A 252 -8.31 9.24 17.24
C ILE A 252 -6.77 9.17 17.32
N LEU A 253 -6.04 9.89 16.44
CA LEU A 253 -4.58 9.88 16.43
C LEU A 253 -3.98 10.61 17.64
N LYS A 254 -4.68 11.61 18.18
CA LYS A 254 -4.21 12.38 19.34
C LYS A 254 -4.04 11.51 20.58
N LYS A 255 -4.77 10.40 20.69
CA LYS A 255 -4.65 9.42 21.78
C LYS A 255 -3.40 8.54 21.72
N ASP A 256 -2.79 8.35 20.56
CA ASP A 256 -1.64 7.46 20.43
C ASP A 256 -0.38 8.07 21.06
N SER A 257 0.48 7.26 21.68
CA SER A 257 1.74 7.72 22.28
C SER A 257 2.88 7.84 21.27
N SER A 258 2.67 7.56 19.98
CA SER A 258 3.72 7.64 18.97
C SER A 258 3.83 9.05 18.40
N SER A 259 5.06 9.47 18.09
CA SER A 259 5.29 10.76 17.40
C SER A 259 5.06 10.66 15.89
N VAL A 260 5.26 9.47 15.32
CA VAL A 260 4.99 9.17 13.91
C VAL A 260 4.15 7.92 13.81
N ILE A 261 3.03 8.01 13.09
CA ILE A 261 2.19 6.86 12.75
C ILE A 261 2.26 6.65 11.24
N GLN A 262 2.79 5.51 10.83
CA GLN A 262 2.93 5.12 9.44
C GLN A 262 1.84 4.12 9.08
N PHE A 263 1.06 4.43 8.05
CA PHE A 263 -0.02 3.60 7.55
C PHE A 263 0.41 2.97 6.23
N MET A 264 0.37 1.64 6.17
CA MET A 264 0.70 0.87 4.98
C MET A 264 -0.59 0.26 4.44
N SER A 265 -1.02 0.69 3.26
CA SER A 265 -2.19 0.14 2.59
C SER A 265 -1.75 -0.68 1.39
N ARG A 266 -2.36 -1.85 1.19
CA ARG A 266 -1.96 -2.79 0.15
C ARG A 266 -3.10 -3.03 -0.82
N ALA A 267 -2.79 -3.06 -2.10
CA ALA A 267 -3.72 -3.40 -3.16
C ALA A 267 -3.15 -4.55 -3.99
N LYS A 268 -3.95 -5.60 -4.18
CA LYS A 268 -3.57 -6.79 -4.93
C LYS A 268 -4.60 -7.09 -6.02
N VAL A 269 -4.13 -7.23 -7.25
CA VAL A 269 -4.92 -7.71 -8.39
C VAL A 269 -5.13 -9.21 -8.25
N LYS A 270 -6.33 -9.67 -8.59
CA LYS A 270 -6.72 -11.07 -8.59
C LYS A 270 -7.49 -11.35 -9.89
N VAL A 271 -6.95 -12.26 -10.67
CA VAL A 271 -7.63 -12.83 -11.84
C VAL A 271 -8.48 -14.04 -11.41
N ASP A 272 -9.60 -14.25 -12.10
CA ASP A 272 -10.47 -15.40 -11.83
C ASP A 272 -10.13 -16.56 -12.80
N PRO A 273 -9.61 -17.70 -12.30
CA PRO A 273 -9.32 -18.87 -13.14
C PRO A 273 -10.56 -19.41 -13.88
N ALA A 274 -11.77 -19.15 -13.39
CA ALA A 274 -13.01 -19.55 -14.07
C ALA A 274 -13.20 -18.85 -15.42
N LEU A 275 -12.56 -17.68 -15.62
CA LEU A 275 -12.53 -16.95 -16.88
C LEU A 275 -11.44 -17.46 -17.85
N ARG A 276 -10.83 -18.63 -17.57
CA ARG A 276 -9.76 -19.24 -18.39
C ARG A 276 -8.58 -18.29 -18.58
N VAL A 277 -8.23 -17.56 -17.52
CA VAL A 277 -7.10 -16.62 -17.48
C VAL A 277 -5.94 -17.23 -16.72
N VAL A 278 -4.72 -16.97 -17.19
CA VAL A 278 -3.48 -17.32 -16.50
C VAL A 278 -2.52 -16.12 -16.51
N GLU A 279 -1.93 -15.84 -15.34
CA GLU A 279 -0.84 -14.86 -15.19
C GLU A 279 0.50 -15.48 -15.62
N ILE A 280 1.36 -14.66 -16.22
CA ILE A 280 2.70 -15.08 -16.60
C ILE A 280 3.56 -15.31 -15.33
N ALA A 281 4.24 -16.46 -15.25
CA ALA A 281 4.98 -16.88 -14.05
C ALA A 281 6.10 -15.91 -13.59
N HIS A 282 6.63 -15.09 -14.51
CA HIS A 282 7.64 -14.06 -14.26
C HIS A 282 7.19 -12.70 -14.77
N GLY A 283 5.89 -12.41 -14.60
CA GLY A 283 5.29 -11.13 -14.95
C GLY A 283 5.64 -9.99 -14.00
N ASN A 284 4.94 -8.89 -14.19
CA ASN A 284 5.02 -7.69 -13.39
C ASN A 284 4.36 -7.88 -12.00
N PRO A 285 4.65 -7.01 -11.01
CA PRO A 285 4.06 -7.14 -9.69
C PRO A 285 2.54 -6.89 -9.69
N GLU A 286 1.78 -7.90 -9.28
CA GLU A 286 0.33 -7.88 -9.07
C GLU A 286 -0.10 -7.19 -7.76
N GLU A 287 0.87 -6.71 -6.96
CA GLU A 287 0.64 -6.10 -5.66
C GLU A 287 1.44 -4.80 -5.49
N VAL A 288 0.79 -3.79 -4.92
CA VAL A 288 1.43 -2.51 -4.57
C VAL A 288 1.10 -2.11 -3.14
N THR A 289 2.08 -1.52 -2.47
CA THR A 289 1.90 -0.90 -1.16
C THR A 289 2.03 0.61 -1.28
N VAL A 290 1.00 1.33 -0.82
CA VAL A 290 1.03 2.79 -0.68
C VAL A 290 1.14 3.17 0.79
N VAL A 291 1.97 4.17 1.07
CA VAL A 291 2.35 4.53 2.44
C VAL A 291 2.14 6.01 2.66
N PHE A 292 1.58 6.36 3.82
CA PHE A 292 1.58 7.72 4.31
C PHE A 292 1.93 7.80 5.79
N GLU A 293 2.39 8.98 6.21
CA GLU A 293 2.80 9.24 7.58
C GLU A 293 1.97 10.37 8.21
N ALA A 294 1.40 10.10 9.38
CA ALA A 294 0.85 11.12 10.26
C ALA A 294 1.93 11.53 11.26
N LEU A 295 2.31 12.81 11.24
CA LEU A 295 3.37 13.39 12.05
C LEU A 295 2.74 14.21 13.18
N HIS A 296 3.02 13.84 14.43
CA HIS A 296 2.48 14.60 15.55
C HIS A 296 3.25 15.93 15.71
N ASN A 297 2.54 17.05 15.82
CA ASN A 297 3.14 18.32 16.19
C ASN A 297 3.47 18.32 17.68
N LEU A 298 4.76 18.21 18.00
CA LEU A 298 5.27 18.20 19.37
C LEU A 298 5.30 19.60 20.01
N GLU A 299 4.52 20.56 19.50
CA GLU A 299 4.42 21.90 20.09
C GLU A 299 3.25 21.93 21.10
N PRO A 300 3.50 22.25 22.37
CA PRO A 300 2.48 22.28 23.41
C PRO A 300 1.59 23.51 23.25
N ARG A 301 0.33 23.43 23.70
CA ARG A 301 -0.55 24.61 23.76
C ARG A 301 0.13 25.70 24.63
N GLY A 302 0.09 26.95 24.19
CA GLY A 302 0.79 28.06 24.86
C GLY A 302 0.46 28.22 26.35
N TYR A 303 -0.77 27.91 26.78
CA TYR A 303 -1.15 27.91 28.18
C TYR A 303 -0.37 26.86 29.02
N VAL A 304 -0.12 25.67 28.46
CA VAL A 304 0.67 24.61 29.12
C VAL A 304 2.11 25.05 29.34
N VAL A 305 2.71 25.71 28.34
CA VAL A 305 4.04 26.32 28.47
C VAL A 305 4.05 27.35 29.60
N GLY A 306 3.00 28.18 29.69
CA GLY A 306 2.83 29.15 30.77
C GLY A 306 2.82 28.50 32.16
N TRP A 307 2.09 27.40 32.35
CA TRP A 307 2.09 26.66 33.63
C TRP A 307 3.44 26.03 33.95
N ILE A 308 4.11 25.46 32.96
CA ILE A 308 5.44 24.87 33.15
C ILE A 308 6.41 25.96 33.64
N ILE A 309 6.39 27.16 33.04
CA ILE A 309 7.21 28.29 33.49
C ILE A 309 6.82 28.71 34.92
N ALA A 310 5.53 28.88 35.21
CA ALA A 310 5.06 29.30 36.52
C ALA A 310 5.44 28.31 37.64
N ILE A 311 5.25 27.01 37.42
CA ILE A 311 5.61 25.95 38.36
C ILE A 311 7.13 25.89 38.52
N SER A 312 7.89 25.98 37.42
CA SER A 312 9.36 25.97 37.46
C SER A 312 9.92 27.14 38.26
N LEU A 313 9.35 28.34 38.12
CA LEU A 313 9.72 29.51 38.91
C LEU A 313 9.38 29.32 40.40
N LEU A 314 8.19 28.81 40.71
CA LEU A 314 7.76 28.59 42.09
C LEU A 314 8.66 27.57 42.81
N VAL A 315 8.95 26.45 42.16
CA VAL A 315 9.88 25.42 42.67
C VAL A 315 11.30 25.98 42.78
N GLY A 316 11.76 26.73 41.77
CA GLY A 316 13.09 27.36 41.78
C GLY A 316 13.29 28.32 42.95
N ILE A 317 12.30 29.17 43.24
CA ILE A 317 12.32 30.08 44.39
C ILE A 317 12.34 29.30 45.70
N LEU A 318 11.54 28.23 45.81
CA LEU A 318 11.49 27.36 47.00
C LEU A 318 12.86 26.72 47.29
N ILE A 319 13.53 26.20 46.26
CA ILE A 319 14.87 25.63 46.36
C ILE A 319 15.89 26.71 46.72
N PHE A 320 15.81 27.90 46.11
CA PHE A 320 16.69 29.02 46.42
C PHE A 320 16.58 29.45 47.88
N LEU A 321 15.36 29.59 48.41
CA LEU A 321 15.13 29.93 49.81
C LEU A 321 15.65 28.82 50.74
N LEU A 322 15.45 27.56 50.40
CA LEU A 322 15.96 26.43 51.17
C LEU A 322 17.51 26.41 51.20
N LEU A 323 18.15 26.65 50.07
CA LEU A 323 19.61 26.79 49.98
C LEU A 323 20.11 27.98 50.80
N ALA A 324 19.42 29.13 50.76
CA ALA A 324 19.77 30.29 51.57
C ALA A 324 19.70 29.98 53.08
N VAL A 325 18.67 29.24 53.53
CA VAL A 325 18.53 28.80 54.93
C VAL A 325 19.63 27.81 55.32
N LEU A 326 19.97 26.87 54.45
CA LEU A 326 21.06 25.91 54.69
C LEU A 326 22.42 26.61 54.77
N LEU A 327 22.72 27.52 53.84
CA LEU A 327 23.96 28.31 53.85
C LEU A 327 24.05 29.24 55.05
N TRP A 328 22.93 29.83 55.49
CA TRP A 328 22.86 30.63 56.71
C TRP A 328 23.20 29.78 57.94
N LYS A 329 22.64 28.57 58.05
CA LYS A 329 22.91 27.63 59.15
C LYS A 329 24.36 27.15 59.17
N VAL A 330 24.96 26.89 58.01
CA VAL A 330 26.37 26.50 57.90
C VAL A 330 27.30 27.66 58.27
N SER A 331 26.98 28.89 57.85
CA SER A 331 27.74 30.10 58.23
C SER A 331 27.69 30.37 59.73
N LEU A 332 26.58 30.07 60.40
CA LEU A 332 26.44 30.21 61.86
C LEU A 332 27.21 29.13 62.65
N ALA A 333 27.41 27.95 62.05
CA ALA A 333 28.17 26.85 62.64
C ALA A 333 29.70 27.01 62.51
N ILE A 334 30.20 27.92 61.66
CA ILE A 334 31.63 28.17 61.44
C ILE A 334 32.13 29.40 62.24
N VAL A 335 31.44 29.85 63.29
CA VAL A 335 32.01 30.83 64.23
C VAL A 335 32.99 30.10 65.17
N PRO A 336 34.32 30.30 65.07
CA PRO A 336 35.25 29.79 66.06
C PRO A 336 35.07 30.65 67.31
N THR A 337 34.66 30.02 68.40
CA THR A 337 34.84 30.58 69.74
C THR A 337 36.35 30.67 69.98
N HIS A 338 36.89 31.87 70.19
CA HIS A 338 37.94 32.18 71.18
C HIS A 338 38.44 33.63 71.00
N GLY A 339 38.29 34.43 72.07
CA GLY A 339 39.29 35.43 72.47
C GLY A 339 39.12 36.86 71.96
N CYS A 340 38.48 37.70 72.77
CA CYS A 340 38.78 39.14 72.83
C CYS A 340 40.21 39.33 73.38
N PRO A 341 40.98 40.33 72.91
CA PRO A 341 41.33 41.41 73.85
C PRO A 341 41.27 42.81 73.23
N ALA A 342 41.43 43.78 74.13
CA ALA A 342 41.06 45.18 74.05
C ALA A 342 42.06 46.12 73.34
N LEU A 343 41.51 47.28 72.93
CA LEU A 343 42.06 48.66 72.88
C LEU A 343 43.49 48.90 72.32
N LEU A 344 43.58 49.72 71.26
CA LEU A 344 44.18 51.08 71.23
C LEU A 344 44.09 51.66 69.77
N PRO A 345 44.27 52.99 69.57
CA PRO A 345 43.56 53.77 68.55
C PRO A 345 44.51 54.28 67.43
N PHE A 346 43.95 55.15 66.57
CA PHE A 346 44.58 56.16 65.70
C PHE A 346 44.53 55.98 64.17
N GLN A 347 43.83 56.95 63.59
CA GLN A 347 44.11 57.73 62.37
C GLN A 347 44.13 57.08 60.98
N GLY A 348 43.34 57.71 60.10
CA GLY A 348 43.68 57.82 58.68
C GLY A 348 42.53 57.42 57.77
N GLY A 349 41.77 58.41 57.30
CA GLY A 349 40.79 58.17 56.25
C GLY A 349 41.45 57.67 54.96
N ARG A 350 40.76 56.77 54.26
CA ARG A 350 40.77 56.68 52.80
C ARG A 350 39.62 55.81 52.33
N SER A 351 38.80 56.41 51.47
CA SER A 351 37.78 55.76 50.65
C SER A 351 38.42 54.66 49.79
N ILE A 352 37.80 53.48 49.73
CA ILE A 352 38.15 52.43 48.77
C ILE A 352 36.93 52.19 47.87
N LEU A 353 37.20 52.40 46.58
CA LEU A 353 36.37 52.21 45.40
C LEU A 353 35.94 50.74 45.29
N LEU A 354 34.65 50.50 45.06
CA LEU A 354 34.12 49.17 44.69
C LEU A 354 34.31 48.98 43.18
N ASP A 355 35.23 48.10 42.79
CA ASP A 355 35.31 47.58 41.43
C ASP A 355 34.24 46.48 41.23
N LEU A 356 33.32 46.74 40.30
CA LEU A 356 32.36 45.77 39.77
C LEU A 356 33.05 44.97 38.63
N PRO A 357 32.98 43.63 38.58
CA PRO A 357 33.41 42.90 37.42
C PRO A 357 32.39 43.04 36.28
N SER A 358 32.87 43.53 35.14
CA SER A 358 32.19 43.53 33.85
C SER A 358 32.10 42.12 33.27
N TRP A 359 30.91 41.75 32.80
CA TRP A 359 30.70 40.52 32.02
C TRP A 359 30.79 40.86 30.53
N HIS A 360 31.81 40.32 29.85
CA HIS A 360 31.90 40.35 28.39
C HIS A 360 31.15 39.15 27.80
N TRP A 361 30.25 39.44 26.86
CA TRP A 361 29.62 38.45 25.98
C TRP A 361 30.58 38.05 24.87
N TYR A 362 30.85 36.76 24.72
CA TYR A 362 31.49 36.20 23.53
C TYR A 362 30.40 35.64 22.59
N SER A 363 30.36 36.19 21.37
CA SER A 363 29.61 35.66 20.24
C SER A 363 30.60 34.90 19.36
N GLU A 364 30.41 33.59 19.20
CA GLU A 364 31.07 32.84 18.14
C GLU A 364 30.06 32.63 17.02
N GLY A 365 30.33 33.27 15.89
CA GLY A 365 29.79 32.90 14.59
C GLY A 365 30.95 32.46 13.70
N HIS A 366 30.83 31.25 13.14
CA HIS A 366 31.31 30.90 11.81
C HIS A 366 30.51 29.72 11.27
#